data_AF-A0A7S7AI34-F1
#
_entry.id   AF-A0A7S7AI34-F1
#
_cell.length_a   1.000
_cell.length_b   1.000
_cell.length_c   1.000
_cell.angle_alpha   90.00
_cell.angle_beta   90.00
_cell.angle_gamma   90.00
#
_symmetry.space_group_name_H-M   'P 1'
#
loop_
_entity.id
_entity.type
_entity.pdbx_description
1 polymer ?
#
loop_
_entity_poly.entity_id
_entity_poly.type
_entity_poly.pdbx_seq_one_letter_code
_entity_poly.pdbx_strand_id
1 'polypeptide(L)'
;MKIELYPNFNDVFTDETLKGIFYPLCSVILDQYPNQIFHFISSNGLWMNENFETEHNTFQYTLFEIIDHKYKFHGDVKLYQGFEHAKNIFHDLQNDFTRNGQLYLKSKLKTEVYIDQQKRNLNLKKHDDFDLDYYLQTFYEFSINKLCFELNQEFGTFRAVIDDWSNGNKTSPIVYDETTNTLKGRLNHYEMPEINHADTFKVIGSIIGYEFFTDGNDTILHFDGSNQILCVNFYS
;
A
#
# COMPACT_ATOMS: atom_id res chain seq x y z
N MET A 1 -9.45 -10.92 16.16
CA MET A 1 -8.56 -10.19 15.22
C MET A 1 -7.84 -9.05 15.93
N LYS A 2 -6.52 -8.94 15.74
CA LYS A 2 -5.71 -7.78 16.14
C LYS A 2 -5.18 -7.08 14.90
N ILE A 3 -5.15 -5.75 14.89
CA ILE A 3 -4.70 -4.93 13.75
C ILE A 3 -3.63 -3.95 14.26
N GLU A 4 -2.52 -3.87 13.53
CA GLU A 4 -1.48 -2.85 13.68
C GLU A 4 -1.42 -2.04 12.38
N LEU A 5 -1.61 -0.71 12.46
CA LEU A 5 -1.54 0.18 11.31
C LEU A 5 -0.10 0.62 11.04
N TYR A 6 0.23 0.78 9.76
CA TYR A 6 1.52 1.30 9.27
C TYR A 6 2.77 0.60 9.86
N PRO A 7 2.83 -0.75 9.84
CA PRO A 7 3.98 -1.48 10.37
C PRO A 7 5.27 -1.02 9.66
N ASN A 8 6.41 -1.18 10.34
CA ASN A 8 7.67 -0.81 9.70
C ASN A 8 7.92 -1.71 8.50
N PHE A 9 8.48 -1.12 7.44
CA PHE A 9 8.80 -1.85 6.21
C PHE A 9 9.64 -3.10 6.48
N ASN A 10 10.66 -2.99 7.32
CA ASN A 10 11.57 -4.10 7.64
C ASN A 10 10.91 -5.19 8.50
N ASP A 11 9.73 -4.94 9.08
CA ASP A 11 8.92 -5.94 9.79
C ASP A 11 7.98 -6.69 8.82
N VAL A 12 7.76 -6.15 7.61
CA VAL A 12 6.86 -6.72 6.59
C VAL A 12 7.62 -7.43 5.47
N PHE A 13 8.73 -6.90 4.99
CA PHE A 13 9.44 -7.46 3.83
C PHE A 13 10.83 -8.00 4.19
N THR A 14 11.25 -9.05 3.49
CA THR A 14 12.61 -9.58 3.59
C THR A 14 13.62 -8.83 2.71
N ASP A 15 13.14 -8.05 1.73
CA ASP A 15 13.96 -7.38 0.73
C ASP A 15 13.75 -5.86 0.76
N GLU A 16 14.83 -5.11 1.03
CA GLU A 16 14.79 -3.65 1.04
C GLU A 16 14.65 -3.03 -0.36
N THR A 17 14.89 -3.78 -1.44
CA THR A 17 14.71 -3.24 -2.81
C THR A 17 13.26 -2.89 -3.12
N LEU A 18 12.30 -3.41 -2.34
CA LEU A 18 10.88 -3.13 -2.46
C LEU A 18 10.48 -1.77 -1.83
N LYS A 19 11.41 -1.09 -1.16
CA LYS A 19 11.19 0.26 -0.58
C LYS A 19 10.90 1.26 -1.69
N GLY A 20 9.83 2.03 -1.51
CA GLY A 20 9.34 2.96 -2.52
C GLY A 20 8.49 2.31 -3.61
N ILE A 21 8.44 0.98 -3.68
CA ILE A 21 7.49 0.27 -4.55
C ILE A 21 6.26 -0.12 -3.73
N PHE A 22 6.47 -0.75 -2.58
CA PHE A 22 5.41 -1.23 -1.71
C PHE A 22 5.29 -0.43 -0.41
N TYR A 23 4.04 -0.19 -0.02
CA TYR A 23 3.63 0.51 1.19
C TYR A 23 2.93 -0.47 2.13
N PRO A 24 3.52 -0.78 3.31
CA PRO A 24 2.83 -1.53 4.35
C PRO A 24 1.68 -0.71 4.95
N LEU A 25 0.46 -1.24 4.86
CA LEU A 25 -0.75 -0.54 5.27
C LEU A 25 -1.19 -0.97 6.67
N CYS A 26 -1.30 -2.27 6.89
CA CYS A 26 -1.54 -2.84 8.21
C CYS A 26 -1.07 -4.28 8.32
N SER A 27 -0.79 -4.71 9.56
CA SER A 27 -0.58 -6.10 9.93
C SER A 27 -1.79 -6.59 10.71
N VAL A 28 -2.20 -7.85 10.48
CA VAL A 28 -3.28 -8.49 11.23
C VAL A 28 -2.87 -9.84 11.77
N ILE A 29 -3.39 -10.16 12.96
CA ILE A 29 -3.36 -11.51 13.55
C ILE A 29 -4.80 -11.97 13.69
N LEU A 30 -5.12 -13.09 13.05
CA LEU A 30 -6.43 -13.70 13.09
C LEU A 30 -6.50 -14.75 14.20
N ASP A 31 -7.65 -14.90 14.84
CA ASP A 31 -7.81 -15.83 15.96
C ASP A 31 -7.64 -17.30 15.49
N GLN A 32 -7.97 -17.57 14.22
CA GLN A 32 -7.77 -18.87 13.56
C GLN A 32 -6.31 -19.15 13.15
N TYR A 33 -5.47 -18.13 13.08
CA TYR A 33 -4.04 -18.24 12.79
C TYR A 33 -3.23 -17.44 13.82
N PRO A 34 -3.26 -17.81 15.11
CA PRO A 34 -2.75 -16.96 16.20
C PRO A 34 -1.24 -16.76 16.17
N ASN A 35 -0.52 -17.62 15.44
CA ASN A 35 0.93 -17.57 15.27
C ASN A 35 1.33 -17.03 13.89
N GLN A 36 0.41 -16.46 13.11
CA GLN A 36 0.70 -15.90 11.79
C GLN A 36 0.34 -14.42 11.78
N ILE A 37 1.24 -13.61 11.21
CA ILE A 37 0.99 -12.21 10.91
C ILE A 37 0.74 -12.10 9.40
N PHE A 38 -0.35 -11.43 9.03
CA PHE A 38 -0.67 -11.13 7.65
C PHE A 38 -0.54 -9.63 7.42
N HIS A 39 0.12 -9.24 6.35
CA HIS A 39 0.31 -7.85 5.98
C HIS A 39 -0.55 -7.49 4.78
N PHE A 40 -1.35 -6.43 4.92
CA PHE A 40 -1.93 -5.74 3.80
C PHE A 40 -0.94 -4.69 3.31
N ILE A 41 -0.66 -4.72 2.02
CA ILE A 41 0.31 -3.87 1.35
C ILE A 41 -0.35 -3.28 0.09
N SER A 42 0.16 -2.15 -0.38
CA SER A 42 -0.19 -1.60 -1.69
C SER A 42 1.09 -1.27 -2.46
N SER A 43 1.03 -1.35 -3.78
CA SER A 43 2.10 -0.94 -4.70
C SER A 43 1.75 0.32 -5.50
N ASN A 44 0.84 1.16 -4.99
CA ASN A 44 0.43 2.39 -5.68
C ASN A 44 1.57 3.41 -5.76
N GLY A 45 1.38 4.44 -6.58
CA GLY A 45 2.41 5.44 -6.88
C GLY A 45 3.33 5.05 -8.04
N LEU A 46 3.28 3.80 -8.51
CA LEU A 46 3.93 3.34 -9.74
C LEU A 46 2.92 2.64 -10.63
N TRP A 47 2.95 2.97 -11.92
CA TRP A 47 2.15 2.28 -12.94
C TRP A 47 2.72 0.87 -13.18
N MET A 48 1.88 -0.09 -13.52
CA MET A 48 2.33 -1.46 -13.84
C MET A 48 2.48 -1.65 -15.35
N ASN A 49 3.57 -2.29 -15.76
CA ASN A 49 3.85 -2.62 -17.14
C ASN A 49 3.31 -4.01 -17.50
N GLU A 50 2.12 -4.07 -18.07
CA GLU A 50 1.46 -5.32 -18.49
C GLU A 50 2.29 -6.19 -19.47
N ASN A 51 3.39 -5.67 -20.03
CA ASN A 51 4.32 -6.46 -20.85
C ASN A 51 5.37 -7.24 -20.03
N PHE A 52 5.46 -7.03 -18.71
CA PHE A 52 6.44 -7.68 -17.81
C PHE A 52 5.75 -8.54 -16.74
N GLU A 53 4.56 -9.03 -17.04
CA GLU A 53 3.85 -9.96 -16.17
C GLU A 53 4.58 -11.31 -16.05
N THR A 54 4.44 -11.91 -14.88
CA THR A 54 4.99 -13.23 -14.54
C THR A 54 3.89 -14.06 -13.88
N GLU A 55 4.11 -15.37 -13.75
CA GLU A 55 3.20 -16.26 -13.01
C GLU A 55 3.06 -15.94 -11.51
N HIS A 56 3.87 -15.02 -10.99
CA HIS A 56 3.88 -14.62 -9.58
C HIS A 56 3.54 -13.15 -9.38
N ASN A 57 3.49 -12.35 -10.44
CA ASN A 57 3.21 -10.92 -10.34
C ASN A 57 2.73 -10.37 -11.68
N THR A 58 1.52 -9.82 -11.67
CA THR A 58 0.81 -9.20 -12.80
C THR A 58 0.24 -7.85 -12.36
N PHE A 59 -0.45 -7.12 -13.25
CA PHE A 59 -1.16 -5.89 -12.84
C PHE A 59 -2.27 -6.18 -11.81
N GLN A 60 -2.83 -7.38 -11.84
CA GLN A 60 -3.95 -7.80 -10.99
C GLN A 60 -3.49 -8.32 -9.63
N TYR A 61 -2.34 -8.99 -9.56
CA TYR A 61 -1.91 -9.63 -8.32
C TYR A 61 -0.41 -9.68 -8.11
N THR A 62 -0.04 -9.91 -6.86
CA THR A 62 1.32 -10.22 -6.45
C THR A 62 1.32 -11.38 -5.46
N LEU A 63 2.16 -12.38 -5.75
CA LEU A 63 2.39 -13.54 -4.90
C LEU A 63 3.64 -13.32 -4.04
N PHE A 64 3.51 -13.64 -2.76
CA PHE A 64 4.60 -13.61 -1.78
C PHE A 64 4.71 -14.96 -1.07
N GLU A 65 5.91 -15.28 -0.63
CA GLU A 65 6.16 -16.34 0.34
C GLU A 65 6.32 -15.73 1.73
N ILE A 66 5.76 -16.38 2.75
CA ILE A 66 5.94 -16.03 4.15
C ILE A 66 7.21 -16.71 4.67
N ILE A 67 8.15 -15.91 5.17
CA ILE A 67 9.35 -16.36 5.88
C ILE A 67 9.46 -15.57 7.18
N ASP A 68 9.39 -16.26 8.33
CA ASP A 68 9.44 -15.64 9.66
C ASP A 68 8.47 -14.46 9.79
N HIS A 69 7.23 -14.68 9.35
CA HIS A 69 6.14 -13.69 9.26
C HIS A 69 6.32 -12.56 8.26
N LYS A 70 7.45 -12.47 7.55
CA LYS A 70 7.71 -11.46 6.51
C LYS A 70 7.39 -11.99 5.13
N TYR A 71 7.15 -11.08 4.20
CA TYR A 71 6.89 -11.36 2.81
C TYR A 71 8.19 -11.32 2.02
N LYS A 72 8.49 -12.44 1.36
CA LYS A 72 9.50 -12.57 0.33
C LYS A 72 8.81 -12.49 -1.03
N PHE A 73 9.21 -11.50 -1.81
CA PHE A 73 8.69 -11.24 -3.15
C PHE A 73 9.28 -12.22 -4.16
N HIS A 74 8.40 -12.82 -4.97
CA HIS A 74 8.77 -13.77 -6.04
C HIS A 74 8.53 -13.22 -7.45
N GLY A 75 8.07 -11.97 -7.57
CA GLY A 75 7.86 -11.31 -8.85
C GLY A 75 9.11 -10.65 -9.43
N ASP A 76 8.92 -9.86 -10.50
CA ASP A 76 9.96 -9.01 -11.09
C ASP A 76 9.60 -7.53 -10.85
N VAL A 77 10.50 -6.79 -10.21
CA VAL A 77 10.31 -5.35 -9.94
C VAL A 77 10.17 -4.51 -11.21
N LYS A 78 10.59 -5.03 -12.37
CA LYS A 78 10.38 -4.39 -13.68
C LYS A 78 8.91 -4.24 -14.06
N LEU A 79 8.00 -4.97 -13.39
CA LEU A 79 6.57 -4.72 -13.52
C LEU A 79 6.23 -3.28 -13.11
N TYR A 80 6.91 -2.70 -12.13
CA TYR A 80 6.61 -1.34 -11.63
C TYR A 80 7.39 -0.30 -12.46
N GLN A 81 6.68 0.42 -13.33
CA GLN A 81 7.26 1.44 -14.20
C GLN A 81 7.91 2.55 -13.38
N GLY A 82 9.17 2.86 -13.70
CA GLY A 82 9.94 3.85 -12.97
C GLY A 82 10.55 3.36 -11.65
N PHE A 83 10.58 2.05 -11.37
CA PHE A 83 11.14 1.53 -10.10
C PHE A 83 12.59 1.97 -9.83
N GLU A 84 13.44 2.08 -10.86
CA GLU A 84 14.81 2.61 -10.71
C GLU A 84 14.80 4.09 -10.29
N HIS A 85 13.89 4.88 -10.85
CA HIS A 85 13.72 6.28 -10.45
C HIS A 85 13.22 6.40 -9.01
N ALA A 86 12.18 5.63 -8.66
CA ALA A 86 11.64 5.54 -7.31
C ALA A 86 12.74 5.20 -6.29
N LYS A 87 13.52 4.14 -6.56
CA LYS A 87 14.65 3.71 -5.74
C LYS A 87 15.68 4.82 -5.52
N ASN A 88 16.00 5.58 -6.57
CA ASN A 88 17.00 6.65 -6.49
C ASN A 88 16.57 7.86 -5.66
N ILE A 89 15.26 8.16 -5.62
CA ILE A 89 14.76 9.36 -4.91
C ILE A 89 14.16 9.06 -3.55
N PHE A 90 13.77 7.80 -3.28
CA PHE A 90 13.02 7.43 -2.09
C PHE A 90 13.73 7.79 -0.78
N HIS A 91 15.05 7.56 -0.71
CA HIS A 91 15.82 7.90 0.49
C HIS A 91 15.81 9.40 0.78
N ASP A 92 15.94 10.24 -0.24
CA ASP A 92 15.92 11.70 -0.09
C ASP A 92 14.54 12.21 0.33
N LEU A 93 13.47 11.63 -0.24
CA LEU A 93 12.09 11.91 0.17
C LEU A 93 11.84 11.51 1.63
N GLN A 94 12.29 10.34 2.06
CA GLN A 94 12.19 9.90 3.45
C GLN A 94 12.94 10.83 4.41
N ASN A 95 14.15 11.26 4.03
CA ASN A 95 14.96 12.16 4.86
C ASN A 95 14.31 13.54 4.99
N ASP A 96 13.76 14.07 3.90
CA ASP A 96 13.01 15.32 3.90
C ASP A 96 11.76 15.21 4.80
N PHE A 97 10.96 14.16 4.61
CA PHE A 97 9.75 13.95 5.39
C PHE A 97 10.05 13.72 6.87
N THR A 98 11.10 12.98 7.22
CA THR A 98 11.52 12.77 8.61
C THR A 98 11.86 14.10 9.29
N ARG A 99 12.47 15.03 8.55
CA ARG A 99 12.85 16.36 9.07
C ARG A 99 11.67 17.32 9.15
N ASN A 100 10.79 17.29 8.15
CA ASN A 100 9.81 18.35 7.91
C ASN A 100 8.34 17.89 8.04
N GLY A 101 8.07 16.60 8.19
CA GLY A 101 6.72 16.02 8.15
C GLY A 101 5.75 16.62 9.16
N GLN A 102 6.20 16.87 10.40
CA GLN A 102 5.37 17.55 11.40
C GLN A 102 5.04 18.99 11.01
N LEU A 103 5.97 19.69 10.33
CA LEU A 103 5.73 21.03 9.82
C LEU A 103 4.71 20.99 8.67
N TYR A 104 4.84 20.03 7.75
CA TYR A 104 3.89 19.82 6.65
C TYR A 104 2.48 19.55 7.16
N LEU A 105 2.37 18.67 8.16
CA LEU A 105 1.09 18.36 8.82
C LEU A 105 0.50 19.60 9.50
N LYS A 106 1.30 20.33 10.29
CA LYS A 106 0.84 21.52 11.03
C LYS A 106 0.42 22.66 10.10
N SER A 107 1.12 22.86 8.99
CA SER A 107 0.80 23.90 8.01
C SER A 107 -0.29 23.47 7.04
N LYS A 108 -0.75 22.21 7.10
CA LYS A 108 -1.64 21.59 6.11
C LYS A 108 -1.11 21.81 4.68
N LEU A 109 0.18 21.54 4.47
CA LEU A 109 0.82 21.72 3.18
C LEU A 109 0.06 20.90 2.11
N LYS A 110 -0.47 21.59 1.10
CA LYS A 110 -1.22 20.96 0.01
C LYS A 110 -0.29 20.10 -0.85
N THR A 111 -0.81 18.97 -1.33
CA THR A 111 -0.08 17.97 -2.12
C THR A 111 0.65 18.59 -3.32
N GLU A 112 -0.02 19.43 -4.11
CA GLU A 112 0.57 20.13 -5.26
C GLU A 112 1.80 20.97 -4.88
N VAL A 113 1.73 21.66 -3.73
CA VAL A 113 2.83 22.49 -3.24
C VAL A 113 4.01 21.64 -2.79
N TYR A 114 3.75 20.50 -2.14
CA TYR A 114 4.79 19.53 -1.80
C TYR A 114 5.50 19.01 -3.06
N ILE A 115 4.74 18.58 -4.07
CA ILE A 115 5.28 18.08 -5.34
C ILE A 115 6.21 19.11 -5.98
N ASP A 116 5.77 20.37 -6.10
CA ASP A 116 6.57 21.45 -6.68
C ASP A 116 7.82 21.79 -5.86
N GLN A 117 7.78 21.64 -4.53
CA GLN A 117 8.95 21.79 -3.67
C GLN A 117 9.96 20.67 -3.92
N GLN A 118 9.52 19.40 -3.92
CA GLN A 118 10.43 18.26 -4.09
C GLN A 118 11.07 18.22 -5.47
N LYS A 119 10.31 18.49 -6.54
CA LYS A 119 10.86 18.61 -7.89
C LYS A 119 12.01 19.62 -7.97
N ARG A 120 11.87 20.78 -7.31
CA ARG A 120 12.91 21.81 -7.26
C ARG A 120 14.08 21.42 -6.38
N ASN A 121 13.82 20.94 -5.17
CA ASN A 121 14.85 20.63 -4.17
C ASN A 121 15.74 19.47 -4.60
N LEU A 122 15.15 18.45 -5.23
CA LEU A 122 15.83 17.25 -5.69
C LEU A 122 16.21 17.32 -7.18
N ASN A 123 15.94 18.44 -7.86
CA ASN A 123 16.20 18.65 -9.28
C ASN A 123 15.65 17.51 -10.17
N LEU A 124 14.43 17.07 -9.86
CA LEU A 124 13.79 15.94 -10.52
C LEU A 124 13.28 16.37 -11.90
N LYS A 125 13.51 15.51 -12.88
CA LYS A 125 13.06 15.71 -14.25
C LYS A 125 11.91 14.76 -14.56
N LYS A 126 11.07 15.17 -15.50
CA LYS A 126 10.05 14.28 -16.05
C LYS A 126 10.72 13.18 -16.86
N HIS A 127 10.21 11.97 -16.72
CA HIS A 127 10.60 10.78 -17.47
C HIS A 127 9.33 10.18 -18.09
N ASP A 128 9.44 9.58 -19.27
CA ASP A 128 8.27 9.06 -20.00
C ASP A 128 7.72 7.77 -19.38
N ASP A 129 8.56 7.04 -18.63
CA ASP A 129 8.26 5.77 -17.97
C ASP A 129 8.08 5.91 -16.44
N PHE A 130 8.02 7.14 -15.93
CA PHE A 130 7.86 7.40 -14.51
C PHE A 130 6.97 8.63 -14.28
N ASP A 131 5.75 8.37 -13.82
CA ASP A 131 4.82 9.40 -13.36
C ASP A 131 5.27 9.96 -12.01
N LEU A 132 6.22 10.89 -12.09
CA LEU A 132 6.83 11.51 -10.93
C LEU A 132 5.82 12.22 -10.02
N ASP A 133 4.79 12.84 -10.61
CA ASP A 133 3.80 13.62 -9.86
C ASP A 133 2.94 12.68 -9.03
N TYR A 134 2.47 11.59 -9.66
CA TYR A 134 1.72 10.54 -8.98
C TYR A 134 2.53 9.85 -7.88
N TYR A 135 3.81 9.58 -8.14
CA TYR A 135 4.71 8.99 -7.14
C TYR A 135 4.91 9.90 -5.93
N LEU A 136 5.20 11.19 -6.15
CA LEU A 136 5.40 12.17 -5.07
C LEU A 136 4.13 12.41 -4.27
N GLN A 137 2.96 12.45 -4.95
CA GLN A 137 1.66 12.50 -4.31
C GLN A 137 1.46 11.30 -3.38
N THR A 138 1.61 10.08 -3.91
CA THR A 138 1.39 8.85 -3.16
C THR A 138 2.30 8.76 -1.93
N PHE A 139 3.60 9.05 -2.11
CA PHE A 139 4.55 9.09 -1.02
C PHE A 139 4.11 10.08 0.08
N TYR A 140 3.73 11.30 -0.31
CA TYR A 140 3.39 12.36 0.64
C TYR A 140 2.11 12.04 1.42
N GLU A 141 1.05 11.63 0.72
CA GLU A 141 -0.24 11.32 1.32
C GLU A 141 -0.13 10.14 2.30
N PHE A 142 0.55 9.05 1.89
CA PHE A 142 0.83 7.93 2.79
C PHE A 142 1.61 8.38 4.03
N SER A 143 2.67 9.17 3.83
CA SER A 143 3.55 9.60 4.92
C SER A 143 2.84 10.53 5.91
N ILE A 144 2.01 11.46 5.42
CA ILE A 144 1.19 12.33 6.28
C ILE A 144 0.13 11.53 7.01
N ASN A 145 -0.55 10.59 6.34
CA ASN A 145 -1.57 9.77 6.98
C ASN A 145 -0.97 8.91 8.09
N LYS A 146 0.17 8.27 7.83
CA LYS A 146 0.96 7.54 8.83
C LYS A 146 1.32 8.44 10.02
N LEU A 147 1.89 9.62 9.77
CA LEU A 147 2.26 10.56 10.84
C LEU A 147 1.05 11.05 11.65
N CYS A 148 -0.08 11.31 10.99
CA CYS A 148 -1.32 11.72 11.65
C CYS A 148 -1.82 10.63 12.60
N PHE A 149 -1.80 9.38 12.15
CA PHE A 149 -2.15 8.22 12.98
C PHE A 149 -1.16 8.05 14.15
N GLU A 150 0.15 8.15 13.91
CA GLU A 150 1.16 8.03 14.97
C GLU A 150 0.95 9.05 16.10
N LEU A 151 0.53 10.28 15.75
CA LEU A 151 0.30 11.37 16.71
C LEU A 151 -1.07 11.29 17.41
N ASN A 152 -2.12 10.92 16.68
CA ASN A 152 -3.52 11.08 17.15
C ASN A 152 -4.25 9.75 17.37
N GLN A 153 -3.74 8.64 16.83
CA GLN A 153 -4.36 7.31 16.84
C GLN A 153 -5.72 7.27 16.11
N GLU A 154 -5.95 8.18 15.17
CA GLU A 154 -7.18 8.27 14.37
C GLU A 154 -6.92 7.82 12.92
N PHE A 155 -7.64 6.81 12.46
CA PHE A 155 -7.56 6.29 11.09
C PHE A 155 -8.51 7.04 10.14
N GLY A 156 -8.13 7.19 8.87
CA GLY A 156 -8.98 7.74 7.81
C GLY A 156 -9.18 9.26 7.87
N THR A 157 -8.43 9.98 8.70
CA THR A 157 -8.64 11.43 8.91
C THR A 157 -7.75 12.31 8.03
N PHE A 158 -6.76 11.75 7.31
CA PHE A 158 -5.79 12.58 6.58
C PHE A 158 -6.42 13.47 5.52
N ARG A 159 -7.48 13.04 4.82
CA ARG A 159 -8.17 13.89 3.83
C ARG A 159 -8.90 15.06 4.50
N ALA A 160 -9.40 14.87 5.71
CA ALA A 160 -9.93 15.98 6.50
C ALA A 160 -8.80 16.95 6.93
N VAL A 161 -7.57 16.45 7.04
CA VAL A 161 -6.40 17.25 7.42
C VAL A 161 -5.79 18.00 6.22
N ILE A 162 -5.56 17.32 5.09
CA ILE A 162 -4.88 17.87 3.91
C ILE A 162 -5.86 18.54 2.95
N ASP A 163 -7.02 17.93 2.69
CA ASP A 163 -7.99 18.38 1.69
C ASP A 163 -9.17 19.16 2.30
N ASP A 164 -9.22 19.28 3.64
CA ASP A 164 -10.37 19.78 4.41
C ASP A 164 -11.68 19.03 4.06
N TRP A 165 -11.55 17.81 3.52
CA TRP A 165 -12.67 16.97 3.14
C TRP A 165 -13.03 16.05 4.30
N SER A 166 -14.16 16.32 4.96
CA SER A 166 -14.69 15.47 6.03
C SER A 166 -15.99 14.81 5.57
N ASN A 167 -15.95 13.49 5.37
CA ASN A 167 -17.17 12.70 5.34
C ASN A 167 -17.59 12.46 6.79
N GLY A 168 -18.33 13.42 7.35
CA GLY A 168 -18.67 13.52 8.77
C GLY A 168 -19.50 12.38 9.37
N ASN A 169 -19.54 11.17 8.79
CA ASN A 169 -20.24 10.02 9.36
C ASN A 169 -19.62 8.68 8.90
N LYS A 170 -19.05 7.98 9.89
CA LYS A 170 -18.49 6.60 9.89
C LYS A 170 -17.03 6.47 9.50
N THR A 171 -16.21 6.13 10.49
CA THR A 171 -14.93 5.44 10.31
C THR A 171 -15.19 4.11 9.64
N SER A 172 -14.68 3.93 8.42
CA SER A 172 -14.62 2.64 7.74
C SER A 172 -13.80 1.65 8.59
N PRO A 173 -14.18 0.35 8.65
CA PRO A 173 -13.27 -0.68 9.12
C PRO A 173 -11.94 -0.62 8.38
N ILE A 174 -10.82 -0.81 9.09
CA ILE A 174 -9.49 -0.89 8.49
C ILE A 174 -9.41 -2.12 7.58
N VAL A 175 -9.86 -3.27 8.09
CA VAL A 175 -9.97 -4.53 7.36
C VAL A 175 -11.42 -4.99 7.37
N TYR A 176 -11.92 -5.30 6.18
CA TYR A 176 -13.21 -5.96 5.95
C TYR A 176 -12.96 -7.46 5.88
N ASP A 177 -13.41 -8.20 6.88
CA ASP A 177 -13.29 -9.65 6.94
C ASP A 177 -14.48 -10.37 6.28
N GLU A 178 -14.44 -11.70 6.28
CA GLU A 178 -15.47 -12.58 5.70
C GLU A 178 -16.88 -12.39 6.31
N THR A 179 -16.99 -11.77 7.49
CA THR A 179 -18.27 -11.48 8.11
C THR A 179 -18.95 -10.26 7.50
N THR A 180 -18.17 -9.36 6.87
CA THR A 180 -18.67 -8.08 6.34
C THR A 180 -19.41 -8.24 5.00
N ASN A 181 -20.48 -7.46 4.83
CA ASN A 181 -21.21 -7.41 3.55
C ASN A 181 -20.39 -6.75 2.44
N THR A 182 -19.46 -5.84 2.79
CA THR A 182 -18.56 -5.19 1.84
C THR A 182 -17.67 -6.20 1.15
N LEU A 183 -16.98 -7.08 1.91
CA LEU A 183 -16.13 -8.12 1.31
C LEU A 183 -16.97 -9.10 0.48
N LYS A 184 -18.12 -9.55 1.00
CA LYS A 184 -19.04 -10.44 0.24
C LYS A 184 -19.46 -9.81 -1.09
N GLY A 185 -19.79 -8.52 -1.09
CA GLY A 185 -20.14 -7.78 -2.30
C GLY A 185 -18.99 -7.67 -3.30
N ARG A 186 -17.76 -7.47 -2.82
CA ARG A 186 -16.54 -7.46 -3.66
C ARG A 186 -16.30 -8.83 -4.27
N LEU A 187 -16.36 -9.88 -3.47
CA LEU A 187 -16.15 -11.26 -3.93
C LEU A 187 -17.16 -11.70 -5.00
N ASN A 188 -18.35 -11.09 -5.06
CA ASN A 188 -19.32 -11.36 -6.14
C ASN A 188 -18.92 -10.80 -7.51
N HIS A 189 -18.06 -9.76 -7.54
CA HIS A 189 -17.57 -9.11 -8.75
C HIS A 189 -16.07 -9.38 -8.96
N TYR A 190 -15.52 -10.30 -8.17
CA TYR A 190 -14.12 -10.63 -8.11
C TYR A 190 -13.87 -11.86 -8.99
N GLU A 191 -13.04 -11.69 -10.00
CA GLU A 191 -12.47 -12.82 -10.74
C GLU A 191 -11.14 -13.19 -10.07
N MET A 192 -11.10 -14.37 -9.45
CA MET A 192 -9.87 -14.91 -8.89
C MET A 192 -8.84 -15.06 -10.01
N PRO A 193 -7.62 -14.52 -9.87
CA PRO A 193 -6.61 -14.65 -10.89
C PRO A 193 -6.33 -16.11 -11.26
N GLU A 194 -6.08 -16.37 -12.54
CA GLU A 194 -5.71 -17.70 -13.04
C GLU A 194 -4.27 -18.03 -12.60
N ILE A 195 -4.12 -18.48 -11.36
CA ILE A 195 -2.87 -19.02 -10.81
C ILE A 195 -3.00 -20.51 -10.55
N ASN A 196 -1.87 -21.23 -10.63
CA ASN A 196 -1.83 -22.63 -10.25
C ASN A 196 -2.29 -22.78 -8.79
N HIS A 197 -3.25 -23.67 -8.55
CA HIS A 197 -3.82 -23.93 -7.23
C HIS A 197 -4.56 -22.72 -6.61
N ALA A 198 -5.12 -21.81 -7.42
CA ALA A 198 -5.93 -20.68 -6.93
C ALA A 198 -7.04 -21.11 -5.95
N ASP A 199 -7.61 -22.30 -6.15
CA ASP A 199 -8.65 -22.90 -5.32
C ASP A 199 -8.21 -23.22 -3.88
N THR A 200 -6.91 -23.28 -3.63
CA THR A 200 -6.34 -23.53 -2.29
C THR A 200 -6.28 -22.28 -1.42
N PHE A 201 -6.35 -21.10 -2.04
CA PHE A 201 -6.23 -19.82 -1.35
C PHE A 201 -7.53 -19.44 -0.64
N LYS A 202 -7.42 -19.16 0.67
CA LYS A 202 -8.51 -18.67 1.51
C LYS A 202 -8.42 -17.18 1.68
N VAL A 203 -9.55 -16.49 1.61
CA VAL A 203 -9.63 -15.04 1.84
C VAL A 203 -9.30 -14.74 3.30
N ILE A 204 -8.35 -13.83 3.52
CA ILE A 204 -8.00 -13.28 4.84
C ILE A 204 -8.82 -12.02 5.13
N GLY A 205 -9.02 -11.18 4.11
CA GLY A 205 -9.84 -9.98 4.19
C GLY A 205 -9.55 -9.03 3.04
N SER A 206 -10.17 -7.87 3.07
CA SER A 206 -9.86 -6.77 2.15
C SER A 206 -9.70 -5.45 2.87
N ILE A 207 -8.91 -4.55 2.28
CA ILE A 207 -8.82 -3.15 2.70
C ILE A 207 -9.42 -2.24 1.64
N ILE A 208 -9.70 -1.00 2.05
CA ILE A 208 -10.02 0.09 1.13
C ILE A 208 -8.79 0.97 1.00
N GLY A 209 -8.21 1.06 -0.19
CA GLY A 209 -6.95 1.76 -0.40
C GLY A 209 -7.07 3.26 -0.21
N TYR A 210 -8.19 3.86 -0.60
CA TYR A 210 -8.37 5.32 -0.50
C TYR A 210 -8.34 5.86 0.95
N GLU A 211 -8.55 5.00 1.94
CA GLU A 211 -8.44 5.35 3.38
C GLU A 211 -6.97 5.53 3.81
N PHE A 212 -6.02 5.01 3.03
CA PHE A 212 -4.58 5.11 3.26
C PHE A 212 -3.94 6.26 2.46
N PHE A 213 -4.41 6.54 1.23
CA PHE A 213 -3.99 7.67 0.37
C PHE A 213 -5.00 7.89 -0.78
N THR A 214 -5.06 9.07 -1.40
CA THR A 214 -6.22 9.58 -2.18
C THR A 214 -6.65 8.71 -3.37
N ASP A 215 -5.74 7.90 -3.90
CA ASP A 215 -5.97 7.00 -5.04
C ASP A 215 -5.45 5.58 -4.74
N GLY A 216 -5.68 5.09 -3.52
CA GLY A 216 -5.22 3.76 -3.13
C GLY A 216 -6.05 2.64 -3.72
N ASN A 217 -5.38 1.63 -4.28
CA ASN A 217 -6.02 0.42 -4.76
C ASN A 217 -6.58 -0.36 -3.57
N ASP A 218 -7.79 -0.86 -3.74
CA ASP A 218 -8.28 -1.84 -2.80
C ASP A 218 -7.47 -3.13 -2.96
N THR A 219 -7.32 -3.87 -1.88
CA THR A 219 -6.55 -5.11 -1.90
C THR A 219 -7.35 -6.20 -1.20
N ILE A 220 -7.45 -7.36 -1.83
CA ILE A 220 -7.97 -8.59 -1.22
C ILE A 220 -6.78 -9.50 -0.97
N LEU A 221 -6.61 -9.91 0.28
CA LEU A 221 -5.52 -10.77 0.70
C LEU A 221 -6.00 -12.20 0.82
N HIS A 222 -5.26 -13.14 0.23
CA HIS A 222 -5.52 -14.56 0.36
C HIS A 222 -4.30 -15.32 0.87
N PHE A 223 -4.54 -16.46 1.51
CA PHE A 223 -3.53 -17.34 2.11
C PHE A 223 -3.79 -18.81 1.72
N ASP A 224 -2.78 -19.50 1.23
CA ASP A 224 -2.86 -20.92 0.80
C ASP A 224 -3.00 -21.92 1.95
N GLY A 225 -2.81 -21.49 3.21
CA GLY A 225 -2.80 -22.37 4.38
C GLY A 225 -1.43 -22.92 4.75
N SER A 226 -0.40 -22.65 3.95
CA SER A 226 1.00 -23.00 4.22
C SER A 226 1.85 -21.75 4.39
N ASN A 227 2.34 -21.19 3.29
CA ASN A 227 3.32 -20.11 3.33
C ASN A 227 3.19 -19.15 2.15
N GLN A 228 2.10 -19.18 1.37
CA GLN A 228 1.92 -18.27 0.25
C GLN A 228 0.81 -17.27 0.52
N ILE A 229 1.08 -16.02 0.16
CA ILE A 229 0.13 -14.93 0.21
C ILE A 229 -0.09 -14.39 -1.20
N LEU A 230 -1.36 -14.29 -1.57
CA LEU A 230 -1.79 -13.66 -2.80
C LEU A 230 -2.44 -12.32 -2.47
N CYS A 231 -1.77 -11.24 -2.85
CA CYS A 231 -2.31 -9.88 -2.79
C CYS A 231 -2.97 -9.58 -4.12
N VAL A 232 -4.28 -9.35 -4.15
CA VAL A 232 -5.00 -9.05 -5.39
C VAL A 232 -5.50 -7.61 -5.37
N ASN A 233 -5.05 -6.84 -6.35
CA ASN A 233 -5.45 -5.47 -6.59
C ASN A 233 -6.90 -5.47 -7.09
N PHE A 234 -7.73 -4.67 -6.45
CA PHE A 234 -9.11 -4.44 -6.84
C PHE A 234 -9.29 -2.95 -7.11
N TYR A 235 -9.61 -2.62 -8.36
CA TYR A 235 -9.93 -1.26 -8.78
C TYR A 235 -11.45 -1.12 -8.74
N SER A 236 -11.96 -0.27 -7.85
CA SER A 236 -13.39 0.02 -7.70
C SER A 236 -13.82 1.24 -8.49
#